data_AF-A0A524MM31-F1
#
_entry.id   AF-A0A524MM31-F1
#
_cell.length_a   1.000
_cell.length_b   1.000
_cell.length_c   1.000
_cell.angle_alpha   90.00
_cell.angle_beta   90.00
_cell.angle_gamma   90.00
#
_symmetry.space_group_name_H-M   'P 1'
#
loop_
_entity.id
_entity.type
_entity.pdbx_description
1 polymer ?
#
loop_
_entity_poly.entity_id
_entity_poly.type
_entity_poly.pdbx_seq_one_letter_code
_entity_poly.pdbx_strand_id
1 'polypeptide(L)' 'MISLSHYLVLGAILFSIGIVGIFLNRKNVIILLMAIELMLLAVNMNFVAFSHYLQDIS' A
#
# COMPACT_ATOMS: atom_id res chain seq x y z
N MET A 1 -15.59 14.65 5.63
CA MET A 1 -14.35 14.57 6.45
C MET A 1 -13.68 13.24 6.13
N ILE A 2 -12.56 13.29 5.40
CA ILE A 2 -11.81 12.10 5.03
C ILE A 2 -11.04 11.67 6.27
N SER A 3 -11.46 10.56 6.88
CA SER A 3 -10.82 10.01 8.08
C SER A 3 -9.61 9.15 7.71
N LEU A 4 -8.70 8.95 8.67
CA LEU A 4 -7.57 8.01 8.57
C LEU A 4 -7.99 6.63 8.03
N SER A 5 -9.20 6.17 8.37
CA SER A 5 -9.76 4.90 7.90
C SER A 5 -9.84 4.80 6.37
N HIS A 6 -10.10 5.90 5.66
CA HIS A 6 -10.17 5.89 4.19
C HIS A 6 -8.79 5.65 3.57
N TYR A 7 -7.75 6.27 4.12
CA TYR A 7 -6.37 6.06 3.69
C TYR A 7 -5.88 4.63 3.98
N LEU A 8 -6.22 4.11 5.16
CA LEU A 8 -5.91 2.72 5.55
C LEU A 8 -6.57 1.69 4.62
N VAL A 9 -7.85 1.89 4.29
CA VAL A 9 -8.58 1.01 3.36
C VAL A 9 -7.96 1.07 1.97
N LEU A 10 -7.61 2.26 1.49
CA LEU A 10 -6.94 2.42 0.19
C LEU A 10 -5.58 1.72 0.17
N GLY A 11 -4.76 1.88 1.22
CA GLY A 11 -3.49 1.18 1.35
C GLY A 11 -3.65 -0.34 1.40
N ALA A 12 -4.66 -0.84 2.12
CA ALA A 12 -4.97 -2.27 2.16
C ALA A 12 -5.39 -2.84 0.80
N ILE A 13 -6.18 -2.10 0.01
CA ILE A 13 -6.57 -2.49 -1.35
C ILE A 13 -5.34 -2.56 -2.26
N LEU A 14 -4.49 -1.52 -2.25
CA LEU A 14 -3.27 -1.48 -3.06
C LEU A 14 -2.30 -2.63 -2.69
N PHE A 15 -2.13 -2.90 -1.40
CA PHE A 15 -1.32 -4.02 -0.92
C PHE A 15 -1.88 -5.37 -1.39
N SER A 16 -3.21 -5.56 -1.33
CA SER A 16 -3.89 -6.77 -1.81
C SER A 16 -3.69 -6.98 -3.32
N ILE A 17 -3.73 -5.90 -4.11
CA ILE A 17 -3.44 -5.95 -5.55
C ILE A 17 -2.00 -6.40 -5.79
N GLY A 18 -1.04 -5.87 -5.01
CA GLY A 18 0.36 -6.31 -5.06
C GLY A 18 0.53 -7.82 -4.79
N ILE A 19 -0.15 -8.34 -3.77
CA ILE A 19 -0.15 -9.78 -3.45
C ILE A 19 -0.73 -10.60 -4.61
N VAL A 20 -1.86 -10.17 -5.17
CA VAL A 20 -2.50 -10.84 -6.31
C VAL A 20 -1.58 -10.83 -7.54
N GLY A 21 -0.87 -9.72 -7.78
CA GLY A 21 0.12 -9.58 -8.84
C GLY A 21 1.27 -10.59 -8.71
N ILE A 22 1.77 -10.81 -7.49
CA ILE A 22 2.78 -11.84 -7.20
C ILE A 22 2.23 -13.25 -7.45
N PHE A 23 1.02 -13.54 -7.00
CA PHE A 23 0.44 -14.87 -7.09
C PHE A 23 0.17 -15.30 -8.53
N LEU A 24 -0.29 -14.37 -9.37
CA LEU A 24 -0.62 -14.59 -10.78
C LEU A 24 0.63 -14.74 -11.66
N ASN A 25 1.67 -13.92 -11.45
CA ASN A 25 2.77 -13.77 -12.40
C ASN A 25 4.14 -14.19 -11.85
N ARG A 26 4.25 -15.44 -11.38
CA ARG A 26 5.48 -15.97 -10.76
C ARG A 26 6.63 -16.24 -11.73
N LYS A 27 6.35 -16.31 -13.04
CA LYS A 27 7.35 -16.61 -14.08
C LYS A 27 8.12 -15.38 -14.56
N ASN A 28 7.56 -14.19 -14.37
CA ASN A 28 8.13 -12.94 -14.87
C ASN A 28 8.70 -12.15 -13.70
N VAL A 29 10.03 -12.20 -13.55
CA VAL A 29 10.74 -11.51 -12.46
C VAL A 29 10.48 -9.99 -12.49
N ILE A 30 10.34 -9.39 -13.67
CA ILE A 30 10.01 -7.96 -13.80
C ILE A 30 8.66 -7.64 -13.17
N ILE A 31 7.64 -8.49 -13.39
CA ILE A 31 6.31 -8.29 -12.82
C ILE A 31 6.34 -8.52 -11.30
N LEU A 32 7.15 -9.47 -10.84
CA LEU A 32 7.37 -9.69 -9.41
C LEU A 32 7.97 -8.44 -8.74
N LEU A 33 9.01 -7.85 -9.34
CA LEU A 33 9.64 -6.63 -8.84
C LEU A 33 8.66 -5.45 -8.83
N MET A 34 7.89 -5.27 -9.90
CA MET A 34 6.86 -4.23 -9.98
C MET A 34 5.76 -4.40 -8.92
N ALA A 35 5.34 -5.65 -8.63
CA ALA A 35 4.39 -5.92 -7.57
C ALA A 35 4.98 -5.64 -6.17
N ILE A 36 6.28 -5.90 -5.97
CA ILE A 36 7.00 -5.54 -4.74
C ILE A 36 7.06 -4.01 -4.57
N GLU A 37 7.40 -3.26 -5.63
CA GLU A 37 7.38 -1.79 -5.60
C GLU A 37 5.98 -1.26 -5.24
N LEU A 38 4.93 -1.84 -5.82
CA LEU A 38 3.54 -1.45 -5.52
C LEU A 38 3.17 -1.73 -4.04
N MET A 39 3.59 -2.86 -3.49
CA MET A 39 3.38 -3.16 -2.06
C MET A 39 4.16 -2.19 -1.16
N LEU A 40 5.41 -1.87 -1.50
CA LEU A 40 6.22 -0.91 -0.74
C LEU A 40 5.64 0.50 -0.78
N LEU A 41 5.04 0.89 -1.92
CA LEU A 41 4.32 2.15 -2.06
C LEU A 41 3.07 2.19 -1.17
N ALA A 42 2.27 1.12 -1.16
CA ALA A 42 1.08 1.03 -0.32
C ALA A 42 1.41 1.13 1.18
N VAL A 43 2.48 0.46 1.62
CA VAL A 43 2.96 0.53 3.00
C VAL A 43 3.47 1.95 3.33
N ASN A 44 4.24 2.59 2.44
CA ASN A 44 4.68 3.98 2.63
C ASN A 44 3.50 4.94 2.76
N MET A 45 2.48 4.79 1.92
CA MET A 45 1.27 5.61 2.00
C MET A 45 0.56 5.46 3.35
N ASN A 46 0.45 4.24 3.87
CA ASN A 46 -0.09 3.99 5.22
C ASN A 46 0.77 4.64 6.30
N PHE A 47 2.11 4.54 6.21
CA PHE A 47 3.01 5.20 7.16
C PHE A 47 2.86 6.73 7.16
N VAL A 48 2.76 7.34 5.98
CA VAL A 48 2.55 8.80 5.85
C VAL A 48 1.18 9.19 6.41
N ALA A 49 0.13 8.41 6.13
CA ALA A 49 -1.20 8.67 6.68
C ALA A 49 -1.22 8.60 8.22
N PHE A 50 -0.52 7.62 8.81
CA PHE A 50 -0.34 7.55 10.25
C PHE A 50 0.48 8.72 10.80
N SER A 51 1.58 9.10 10.15
CA SER A 51 2.40 10.25 10.56
C SER A 51 1.61 11.54 10.54
N HIS A 52 0.84 11.78 9.48
CA HIS A 52 -0.03 12.96 9.37
C HIS A 52 -1.12 12.94 10.45
N TYR A 53 -1.78 11.80 10.66
CA TYR A 53 -2.79 11.70 11.72
C TYR A 53 -2.18 11.95 13.10
N LEU A 54 -0.98 11.41 13.38
CA LEU A 54 -0.30 11.57 14.67
C LEU A 54 0.19 13.01 14.91
N GLN A 55 0.59 13.74 13.87
CA GLN A 55 0.95 15.16 13.95
C GLN A 55 -0.27 16.09 14.06
N ASP A 56 -1.45 15.67 13.60
CA ASP A 56 -2.71 16.43 13.75
C ASP A 56 -3.29 16.30 15.17
N ILE A 57 -2.77 15.38 16.00
CA ILE A 57 -3.16 15.20 17.42
C ILE A 57 -2.25 15.95 18.40
N SER A 58 -1.26 16.71 17.92
CA SER A 58 -0.38 17.55 18.75
C SER A 58 -0.73 19.03 18.63
#